data_AF-A0AAN6LKG2-F1
#
_entry.id   AF-A0AAN6LKG2-F1
#
_cell.length_a   1.000
_cell.length_b   1.000
_cell.length_c   1.000
_cell.angle_alpha   90.00
_cell.angle_beta   90.00
_cell.angle_gamma   90.00
#
_symmetry.space_group_name_H-M   'P 1'
#
loop_
_entity.id
_entity.type
_entity.pdbx_description
1 polymer ?
#
loop_
_entity_poly.entity_id
_entity_poly.type
_entity_poly.pdbx_seq_one_letter_code
_entity_poly.pdbx_strand_id
1 'polypeptide(L)'
;MPLTHIYVTRHGHRLNWTIDLNTGTYHSVYPTPTGIPVDPPLTGPGVRQSHELAAHINSDEFSPKPCRIYCSPFYRCLQTIQPTVEALRARQEVERKGDVDLDVRLENGLGEWFGSSSTFTHPSPPTPSTLQPLFPTLLPAPAPAPSSTPNNHTPHLRPSPNGENIATLHNRLATTLHLLIAQVDAELAIYERNHPSEANQSRAILICSHAAPIIAMGRALTGRMPGDTAVEDFRPFTASLATFVRRGGDEDGVEVEVEMGMETEEREVIDGKDVPRWKGGVGVGGGWECVGNGECGFLSGGEERGWHFNGEEDFDTTPVALAGPSGARTDEIAASVAKL
;
A
#
# COMPACT_ATOMS: atom_id res chain seq x y z
N MET A 1 -4.20 -22.35 2.60
CA MET A 1 -4.23 -21.04 1.92
C MET A 1 -3.11 -21.05 0.88
N PRO A 2 -3.41 -21.03 -0.43
CA PRO A 2 -2.41 -21.28 -1.48
C PRO A 2 -1.34 -20.19 -1.65
N LEU A 3 -1.63 -18.93 -1.30
CA LEU A 3 -0.65 -17.86 -1.38
C LEU A 3 0.34 -17.95 -0.22
N THR A 4 1.62 -18.13 -0.54
CA THR A 4 2.67 -18.39 0.47
C THR A 4 3.58 -17.20 0.74
N HIS A 5 3.73 -16.29 -0.23
CA HIS A 5 4.69 -15.19 -0.19
C HIS A 5 4.03 -13.86 -0.60
N ILE A 6 4.44 -12.78 0.05
CA ILE A 6 4.12 -11.41 -0.37
C ILE A 6 5.42 -10.64 -0.43
N TYR A 7 5.71 -10.07 -1.60
CA TYR A 7 6.77 -9.10 -1.77
C TYR A 7 6.19 -7.71 -1.77
N VAL A 8 6.79 -6.80 -1.02
CA VAL A 8 6.37 -5.40 -0.94
C VAL A 8 7.55 -4.52 -1.31
N THR A 9 7.37 -3.63 -2.29
CA THR A 9 8.38 -2.66 -2.71
C THR A 9 7.86 -1.24 -2.58
N ARG A 10 8.75 -0.32 -2.20
CA ARG A 10 8.48 1.12 -2.34
C ARG A 10 8.75 1.55 -3.78
N HIS A 11 8.07 2.60 -4.23
CA HIS A 11 8.49 3.31 -5.43
C HIS A 11 9.97 3.76 -5.35
N GLY A 12 10.62 3.93 -6.50
CA GLY A 12 11.99 4.47 -6.60
C GLY A 12 12.11 5.95 -6.21
N HIS A 13 13.32 6.49 -6.24
CA HIS A 13 13.57 7.90 -5.93
C HIS A 13 12.81 8.85 -6.86
N ARG A 14 11.94 9.71 -6.30
CA ARG A 14 11.01 10.58 -7.04
C ARG A 14 11.38 12.06 -6.98
N LEU A 15 10.80 12.85 -7.89
CA LEU A 15 10.77 14.30 -7.72
C LEU A 15 9.87 14.68 -6.53
N ASN A 16 10.09 15.87 -5.95
CA ASN A 16 9.36 16.36 -4.79
C ASN A 16 8.12 17.19 -5.18
N TRP A 17 7.20 17.30 -4.23
CA TRP A 17 6.09 18.26 -4.23
C TRP A 17 6.02 18.93 -2.85
N THR A 18 5.30 20.03 -2.77
CA THR A 18 5.00 20.75 -1.52
C THR A 18 3.51 20.98 -1.37
N ILE A 19 3.06 21.32 -0.17
CA ILE A 19 1.70 21.74 0.12
C ILE A 19 1.73 23.07 0.87
N ASP A 20 0.83 23.98 0.51
CA ASP A 20 0.45 25.10 1.37
C ASP A 20 -0.70 24.66 2.29
N LEU A 21 -0.39 24.46 3.57
CA LEU A 21 -1.35 23.98 4.57
C LEU A 21 -2.49 24.96 4.87
N ASN A 22 -2.34 26.24 4.54
CA ASN A 22 -3.42 27.22 4.74
C ASN A 22 -4.49 27.11 3.66
N THR A 23 -4.11 26.69 2.46
CA THR A 23 -5.01 26.63 1.29
C THR A 23 -5.32 25.20 0.86
N GLY A 24 -4.58 24.21 1.37
CA GLY A 24 -4.64 22.84 0.88
C GLY A 24 -4.05 22.66 -0.52
N THR A 25 -3.35 23.66 -1.06
CA THR A 25 -2.89 23.63 -2.44
C THR A 25 -1.57 22.90 -2.55
N TYR A 26 -1.54 21.87 -3.40
CA TYR A 26 -0.31 21.15 -3.72
C TYR A 26 0.42 21.77 -4.92
N HIS A 27 1.75 21.81 -4.82
CA HIS A 27 2.61 22.35 -5.86
C HIS A 27 3.69 21.34 -6.24
N SER A 28 3.81 21.09 -7.54
CA SER A 28 4.95 20.38 -8.13
C SER A 28 5.86 21.38 -8.82
N VAL A 29 7.18 21.23 -8.66
CA VAL A 29 8.16 22.10 -9.33
C VAL A 29 8.14 21.89 -10.85
N TYR A 30 7.84 20.67 -11.28
CA TYR A 30 7.73 20.29 -12.69
C TYR A 30 6.33 19.75 -12.98
N PRO A 31 5.82 19.88 -14.22
CA PRO A 31 4.59 19.24 -14.63
C PRO A 31 4.65 17.72 -14.38
N THR A 32 3.58 17.18 -13.81
CA THR A 32 3.47 15.73 -13.59
C THR A 32 2.81 15.07 -14.82
N PRO A 33 3.18 13.83 -15.17
CA PRO A 33 2.60 13.13 -16.33
C PRO A 33 1.07 13.01 -16.29
N THR A 34 0.49 12.96 -15.08
CA THR A 34 -0.95 12.82 -14.85
C THR A 34 -1.65 14.15 -14.62
N GLY A 35 -0.91 15.26 -14.55
CA GLY A 35 -1.42 16.59 -14.19
C GLY A 35 -1.75 16.75 -12.70
N ILE A 36 -1.60 15.70 -11.88
CA ILE A 36 -1.85 15.72 -10.44
C ILE A 36 -0.56 16.13 -9.71
N PRO A 37 -0.54 17.21 -8.90
CA PRO A 37 0.70 17.74 -8.32
C PRO A 37 1.44 16.77 -7.38
N VAL A 38 0.70 15.91 -6.67
CA VAL A 38 1.23 14.88 -5.75
C VAL A 38 1.65 13.58 -6.46
N ASP A 39 1.69 13.59 -7.79
CA ASP A 39 2.00 12.42 -8.60
C ASP A 39 3.21 12.60 -9.53
N PRO A 40 4.38 13.01 -8.99
CA PRO A 40 5.58 13.22 -9.78
C PRO A 40 6.16 11.91 -10.32
N PRO A 41 6.94 11.98 -11.42
CA PRO A 41 7.70 10.85 -11.91
C PRO A 41 8.93 10.55 -11.03
N LEU A 42 9.54 9.41 -11.31
CA LEU A 42 10.87 9.05 -10.81
C LEU A 42 11.94 10.00 -11.35
N THR A 43 12.98 10.21 -10.55
CA THR A 43 14.24 10.83 -10.98
C THR A 43 15.10 9.85 -11.78
N GLY A 44 16.18 10.33 -12.42
CA GLY A 44 17.16 9.45 -13.07
C GLY A 44 17.68 8.30 -12.18
N PRO A 45 18.10 8.56 -10.91
CA PRO A 45 18.40 7.50 -9.95
C PRO A 45 17.22 6.54 -9.69
N GLY A 46 16.00 7.06 -9.54
CA GLY A 46 14.81 6.24 -9.32
C GLY A 46 14.48 5.31 -10.49
N VAL A 47 14.72 5.75 -11.73
CA VAL A 47 14.60 4.90 -12.92
C VAL A 47 15.68 3.82 -12.94
N ARG A 48 16.91 4.09 -12.50
CA ARG A 48 17.92 3.03 -12.37
C ARG A 48 17.52 1.99 -11.31
N GLN A 49 17.04 2.46 -10.17
CA GLN A 49 16.52 1.59 -9.10
C GLN A 49 15.41 0.67 -9.60
N SER A 50 14.49 1.14 -10.45
CA SER A 50 13.42 0.29 -11.00
C SER A 50 13.95 -0.82 -11.92
N HIS A 51 14.97 -0.55 -12.72
CA HIS A 51 15.64 -1.57 -13.53
C HIS A 51 16.45 -2.57 -12.69
N GLU A 52 17.11 -2.12 -11.63
CA GLU A 52 17.86 -3.00 -10.71
C GLU A 52 16.91 -3.92 -9.93
N LEU A 53 15.78 -3.39 -9.44
CA LEU A 53 14.71 -4.18 -8.85
C LEU A 53 14.16 -5.24 -9.82
N ALA A 54 13.94 -4.86 -11.09
CA ALA A 54 13.48 -5.78 -12.11
C ALA A 54 14.49 -6.90 -12.39
N ALA A 55 15.78 -6.57 -12.49
CA ALA A 55 16.84 -7.54 -12.67
C ALA A 55 16.91 -8.52 -11.49
N HIS A 56 16.79 -8.01 -10.25
CA HIS A 56 16.77 -8.83 -9.05
C HIS A 56 15.56 -9.78 -9.02
N ILE A 57 14.34 -9.25 -9.16
CA ILE A 57 13.11 -10.06 -9.13
C ILE A 57 13.07 -11.07 -10.28
N ASN A 58 13.65 -10.76 -11.44
CA ASN A 58 13.67 -11.68 -12.60
C ASN A 58 14.88 -12.63 -12.64
N SER A 59 15.84 -12.53 -11.71
CA SER A 59 17.02 -13.43 -11.62
C SER A 59 16.64 -14.90 -11.37
N ASP A 60 17.47 -15.88 -11.71
CA ASP A 60 17.09 -17.28 -11.49
C ASP A 60 17.08 -17.69 -10.00
N GLU A 61 17.82 -16.95 -9.17
CA GLU A 61 17.92 -17.16 -7.72
C GLU A 61 16.68 -16.67 -6.97
N PHE A 62 15.97 -15.67 -7.52
CA PHE A 62 14.79 -15.11 -6.88
C PHE A 62 13.57 -16.02 -7.07
N SER A 63 13.06 -16.62 -5.99
CA SER A 63 11.95 -17.57 -6.02
C SER A 63 11.13 -17.53 -4.72
N PRO A 64 9.80 -17.75 -4.77
CA PRO A 64 8.97 -17.90 -5.97
C PRO A 64 8.79 -16.59 -6.74
N LYS A 65 8.54 -16.68 -8.05
CA LYS A 65 8.19 -15.50 -8.86
C LYS A 65 6.80 -14.97 -8.50
N PRO A 66 6.58 -13.64 -8.53
CA PRO A 66 5.25 -13.08 -8.40
C PRO A 66 4.34 -13.61 -9.49
N CYS A 67 3.20 -14.16 -9.10
CA CYS A 67 2.18 -14.63 -10.02
C CYS A 67 1.10 -13.58 -10.25
N ARG A 68 0.83 -12.70 -9.27
CA ARG A 68 -0.08 -11.52 -9.39
C ARG A 68 0.68 -10.24 -8.99
N ILE A 69 0.28 -9.11 -9.57
CA ILE A 69 0.88 -7.80 -9.29
C ILE A 69 -0.20 -6.81 -8.84
N TYR A 70 0.00 -6.21 -7.66
CA TYR A 70 -0.83 -5.12 -7.15
C TYR A 70 0.00 -3.85 -7.04
N CYS A 71 -0.60 -2.71 -7.40
CA CYS A 71 0.10 -1.45 -7.42
C CYS A 71 -0.78 -0.31 -6.96
N SER A 72 -0.20 0.59 -6.16
CA SER A 72 -0.77 1.91 -5.92
C SER A 72 -0.98 2.66 -7.24
N PRO A 73 -2.10 3.35 -7.48
CA PRO A 73 -2.36 3.97 -8.78
C PRO A 73 -1.57 5.26 -9.05
N PHE A 74 -0.66 5.66 -8.15
CA PHE A 74 0.24 6.79 -8.39
C PHE A 74 1.30 6.42 -9.45
N TYR A 75 1.52 7.32 -10.41
CA TYR A 75 2.43 7.16 -11.54
C TYR A 75 3.79 6.61 -11.15
N ARG A 76 4.40 7.13 -10.08
CA ARG A 76 5.72 6.68 -9.60
C ARG A 76 5.78 5.19 -9.22
N CYS A 77 4.69 4.62 -8.71
CA CYS A 77 4.64 3.21 -8.35
C CYS A 77 4.58 2.34 -9.61
N LEU A 78 3.73 2.69 -10.57
CA LEU A 78 3.66 2.04 -11.88
C LEU A 78 4.99 2.13 -12.63
N GLN A 79 5.61 3.32 -12.68
CA GLN A 79 6.93 3.51 -13.30
C GLN A 79 8.01 2.66 -12.61
N THR A 80 7.88 2.39 -11.31
CA THR A 80 8.83 1.55 -10.56
C THR A 80 8.70 0.09 -10.94
N ILE A 81 7.48 -0.44 -11.07
CA ILE A 81 7.29 -1.87 -11.39
C ILE A 81 7.26 -2.17 -12.87
N GLN A 82 7.18 -1.16 -13.75
CA GLN A 82 7.10 -1.38 -15.20
C GLN A 82 8.20 -2.32 -15.73
N PRO A 83 9.49 -2.09 -15.43
CA PRO A 83 10.54 -2.98 -15.94
C PRO A 83 10.43 -4.40 -15.36
N THR A 84 9.97 -4.54 -14.11
CA THR A 84 9.78 -5.84 -13.46
C THR A 84 8.68 -6.64 -14.15
N VAL A 85 7.53 -6.02 -14.41
CA VAL A 85 6.39 -6.70 -15.07
C VAL A 85 6.74 -7.09 -16.51
N GLU A 86 7.40 -6.21 -17.26
CA GLU A 86 7.84 -6.50 -18.63
C GLU A 86 8.83 -7.66 -18.67
N ALA A 87 9.80 -7.71 -17.73
CA ALA A 87 10.75 -8.81 -17.62
C ALA A 87 10.07 -10.15 -17.24
N LEU A 88 9.13 -10.12 -16.29
CA LEU A 88 8.36 -11.31 -15.90
C LEU A 88 7.45 -11.80 -17.02
N ARG A 89 6.85 -10.91 -17.82
CA ARG A 89 6.05 -11.29 -19.00
C ARG A 89 6.91 -11.99 -20.06
N ALA A 90 8.09 -11.45 -20.36
CA ALA A 90 9.02 -12.08 -21.29
C ALA A 90 9.45 -13.48 -20.81
N ARG A 91 9.70 -13.65 -19.50
CA ARG A 91 9.95 -14.98 -18.89
C ARG A 91 8.73 -15.91 -19.07
N GLN A 92 7.53 -15.38 -18.86
CA GLN A 92 6.29 -16.15 -18.92
C GLN A 92 5.90 -16.57 -20.35
N GLU A 93 6.36 -15.89 -21.39
CA GLU A 93 6.24 -16.36 -22.79
C GLU A 93 6.91 -17.72 -23.02
N VAL A 94 7.94 -18.02 -22.22
CA VAL A 94 8.68 -19.29 -22.23
C VAL A 94 8.11 -20.27 -21.20
N GLU A 95 7.93 -19.84 -19.95
CA GLU A 95 7.48 -20.72 -18.84
C GLU A 95 6.02 -21.17 -18.96
N ARG A 96 5.15 -20.32 -19.51
CA ARG A 96 3.72 -20.61 -19.78
C ARG A 96 2.95 -21.22 -18.60
N LYS A 97 3.24 -20.79 -17.38
CA LYS A 97 2.52 -21.21 -16.17
C LYS A 97 1.06 -20.77 -16.19
N GLY A 98 0.12 -21.69 -16.04
CA GLY A 98 -1.32 -21.40 -16.17
C GLY A 98 -1.89 -20.54 -15.04
N ASP A 99 -1.19 -20.45 -13.91
CA ASP A 99 -1.59 -19.69 -12.74
C ASP A 99 -0.89 -18.34 -12.63
N VAL A 100 -0.31 -17.79 -13.70
CA VAL A 100 0.39 -16.50 -13.66
C VAL A 100 -0.39 -15.46 -14.46
N ASP A 101 -0.76 -14.37 -13.80
CA ASP A 101 -1.46 -13.21 -14.35
C ASP A 101 -0.68 -11.93 -13.97
N LEU A 102 -0.01 -11.36 -14.97
CA LEU A 102 0.87 -10.21 -14.80
C LEU A 102 0.23 -8.89 -15.26
N ASP A 103 -1.08 -8.86 -15.46
CA ASP A 103 -1.81 -7.60 -15.58
C ASP A 103 -1.83 -6.89 -14.22
N VAL A 104 -1.46 -5.61 -14.21
CA VAL A 104 -1.31 -4.86 -12.96
C VAL A 104 -2.68 -4.50 -12.41
N ARG A 105 -2.97 -5.01 -11.21
CA ARG A 105 -4.20 -4.73 -10.46
C ARG A 105 -4.03 -3.42 -9.67
N LEU A 106 -4.61 -2.34 -10.18
CA LEU A 106 -4.59 -1.02 -9.55
C LEU A 106 -5.44 -1.00 -8.28
N GLU A 107 -4.82 -0.86 -7.11
CA GLU A 107 -5.54 -0.89 -5.82
C GLU A 107 -5.39 0.44 -5.07
N ASN A 108 -6.51 1.18 -4.99
CA ASN A 108 -6.59 2.46 -4.29
C ASN A 108 -6.28 2.31 -2.79
N GLY A 109 -6.60 1.17 -2.18
CA GLY A 109 -6.27 0.87 -0.79
C GLY A 109 -4.76 0.81 -0.51
N LEU A 110 -3.91 0.68 -1.53
CA LEU A 110 -2.44 0.78 -1.45
C LEU A 110 -1.93 2.21 -1.74
N GLY A 111 -2.83 3.18 -1.81
CA GLY A 111 -2.57 4.60 -2.05
C GLY A 111 -1.62 5.22 -1.04
N GLU A 112 -1.03 6.35 -1.44
CA GLU A 112 -0.23 7.22 -0.58
C GLU A 112 -0.99 7.59 0.69
N TRP A 113 -0.25 7.91 1.75
CA TRP A 113 -0.84 8.46 2.97
C TRP A 113 -0.83 9.99 2.93
N PHE A 114 -2.00 10.58 3.15
CA PHE A 114 -2.15 12.00 3.45
C PHE A 114 -2.69 12.12 4.86
N GLY A 115 -2.04 12.94 5.69
CA GLY A 115 -2.50 13.22 7.05
C GLY A 115 -3.87 13.89 7.06
N SER A 116 -4.66 13.66 8.10
CA SER A 116 -6.02 14.18 8.19
C SER A 116 -6.12 15.70 8.03
N SER A 117 -7.17 16.14 7.35
CA SER A 117 -7.55 17.54 7.18
C SER A 117 -9.07 17.71 7.27
N SER A 118 -9.51 18.66 8.09
CA SER A 118 -10.93 19.08 8.14
C SER A 118 -11.26 20.25 7.21
N THR A 119 -10.25 20.86 6.57
CA THR A 119 -10.39 22.12 5.84
C THR A 119 -10.22 22.00 4.33
N PHE A 120 -9.65 20.91 3.83
CA PHE A 120 -9.49 20.65 2.40
C PHE A 120 -9.43 19.15 2.11
N THR A 121 -9.63 18.80 0.83
CA THR A 121 -9.48 17.43 0.33
C THR A 121 -8.12 17.25 -0.37
N HIS A 122 -7.54 16.06 -0.24
CA HIS A 122 -6.35 15.68 -0.96
C HIS A 122 -6.67 15.22 -2.38
N PRO A 123 -5.75 15.40 -3.34
CA PRO A 123 -5.93 14.86 -4.69
C PRO A 123 -6.08 13.35 -4.68
N SER A 124 -7.13 12.86 -5.31
CA SER A 124 -7.28 11.42 -5.60
C SER A 124 -6.23 10.97 -6.61
N PRO A 125 -5.78 9.69 -6.58
CA PRO A 125 -4.89 9.18 -7.61
C PRO A 125 -5.59 9.15 -8.99
N PRO A 126 -4.81 9.08 -10.09
CA PRO A 126 -5.36 9.03 -11.44
C PRO A 126 -6.29 7.83 -11.66
N THR A 127 -7.25 7.97 -12.58
CA THR A 127 -8.13 6.87 -12.99
C THR A 127 -7.39 5.86 -13.88
N PRO A 128 -7.85 4.59 -13.97
CA PRO A 128 -7.30 3.62 -14.92
C PRO A 128 -7.27 4.15 -16.37
N SER A 129 -8.31 4.89 -16.79
CA SER A 129 -8.37 5.50 -18.13
C SER A 129 -7.29 6.57 -18.36
N THR A 130 -6.86 7.27 -17.30
CA THR A 130 -5.76 8.24 -17.37
C THR A 130 -4.40 7.52 -17.44
N LEU A 131 -4.26 6.40 -16.74
CA LEU A 131 -3.00 5.65 -16.64
C LEU A 131 -2.75 4.74 -17.83
N GLN A 132 -3.78 4.18 -18.45
CA GLN A 132 -3.62 3.18 -19.53
C GLN A 132 -2.79 3.71 -20.72
N PRO A 133 -3.00 4.94 -21.23
CA PRO A 133 -2.14 5.48 -22.29
C PRO A 133 -0.69 5.70 -21.85
N LEU A 134 -0.44 5.88 -20.55
CA LEU A 134 0.90 6.11 -19.99
C LEU A 134 1.65 4.79 -19.71
N PHE A 135 0.91 3.71 -19.41
CA PHE A 135 1.45 2.39 -19.07
C PHE A 135 0.73 1.25 -19.82
N PRO A 136 0.74 1.24 -21.17
CA PRO A 136 -0.01 0.26 -21.96
C PRO A 136 0.51 -1.17 -21.80
N THR A 137 1.76 -1.34 -21.37
CA THR A 137 2.35 -2.66 -21.09
C THR A 137 1.95 -3.21 -19.73
N LEU A 138 1.45 -2.38 -18.82
CA LEU A 138 0.99 -2.80 -17.49
C LEU A 138 -0.52 -2.98 -17.42
N LEU A 139 -1.24 -2.12 -18.16
CA LEU A 139 -2.68 -2.00 -18.10
C LEU A 139 -3.26 -2.41 -19.46
N PRO A 140 -3.90 -3.57 -19.58
CA PRO A 140 -4.50 -4.01 -20.83
C PRO A 140 -5.57 -3.01 -21.28
N ALA A 141 -5.67 -2.81 -22.60
CA ALA A 141 -6.71 -1.96 -23.15
C ALA A 141 -8.10 -2.51 -22.79
N PRO A 142 -9.11 -1.66 -22.56
CA PRO A 142 -10.48 -2.12 -22.31
C PRO A 142 -10.94 -3.02 -23.45
N ALA A 143 -11.27 -4.28 -23.15
CA ALA A 143 -11.81 -5.18 -24.15
C ALA A 143 -13.17 -4.65 -24.65
N PRO A 144 -13.45 -4.66 -25.97
CA PRO A 144 -14.74 -4.23 -26.49
C PRO A 144 -15.85 -5.26 -26.20
N ALA A 145 -16.50 -5.16 -25.03
CA ALA A 145 -17.75 -5.83 -24.62
C ALA A 145 -17.82 -7.39 -24.68
N PRO A 146 -18.78 -7.97 -23.95
CA PRO A 146 -18.47 -8.74 -22.75
C PRO A 146 -17.69 -10.03 -23.09
N SER A 147 -16.36 -9.98 -23.08
CA SER A 147 -15.57 -11.17 -22.78
C SER A 147 -15.78 -11.49 -21.30
N SER A 148 -16.01 -12.76 -20.98
CA SER A 148 -16.36 -13.28 -19.65
C SER A 148 -15.29 -13.12 -18.56
N THR A 149 -14.25 -12.33 -18.83
CA THR A 149 -13.22 -11.94 -17.88
C THR A 149 -13.03 -10.43 -17.95
N PRO A 150 -13.75 -9.63 -17.13
CA PRO A 150 -13.45 -8.21 -17.01
C PRO A 150 -12.06 -8.07 -16.41
N ASN A 151 -11.08 -7.71 -17.24
CA ASN A 151 -9.69 -7.48 -16.84
C ASN A 151 -9.51 -6.16 -16.06
N ASN A 152 -10.55 -5.74 -15.34
CA ASN A 152 -10.64 -4.49 -14.62
C ASN A 152 -10.76 -4.83 -13.13
N HIS A 153 -9.62 -5.06 -12.47
CA HIS A 153 -9.59 -5.14 -11.01
C HIS A 153 -10.31 -3.91 -10.46
N THR A 154 -11.37 -4.14 -9.70
CA THR A 154 -12.08 -3.06 -9.03
C THR A 154 -11.43 -2.87 -7.68
N PRO A 155 -10.90 -1.68 -7.36
CA PRO A 155 -10.30 -1.41 -6.07
C PRO A 155 -11.26 -1.79 -4.95
N HIS A 156 -10.75 -2.52 -3.96
CA HIS A 156 -11.56 -2.97 -2.83
C HIS A 156 -11.96 -1.83 -1.91
N LEU A 157 -11.11 -0.80 -1.84
CA LEU A 157 -11.23 0.29 -0.88
C LEU A 157 -10.65 1.58 -1.46
N ARG A 158 -11.28 2.71 -1.16
CA ARG A 158 -10.74 4.05 -1.48
C ARG A 158 -10.37 4.80 -0.19
N PRO A 159 -9.13 5.32 -0.07
CA PRO A 159 -8.74 6.15 1.06
C PRO A 159 -9.65 7.39 1.19
N SER A 160 -9.82 7.88 2.42
CA SER A 160 -10.57 9.12 2.68
C SER A 160 -9.99 10.29 1.89
N PRO A 161 -10.81 11.09 1.18
CA PRO A 161 -10.34 12.30 0.52
C PRO A 161 -9.87 13.37 1.51
N ASN A 162 -10.26 13.28 2.78
CA ASN A 162 -9.85 14.19 3.85
C ASN A 162 -8.62 13.68 4.62
N GLY A 163 -7.94 12.65 4.10
CA GLY A 163 -6.76 12.09 4.75
C GLY A 163 -7.12 11.20 5.94
N GLU A 164 -6.08 10.68 6.58
CA GLU A 164 -6.16 9.63 7.59
C GLU A 164 -5.16 9.94 8.70
N ASN A 165 -5.50 9.63 9.95
CA ASN A 165 -4.51 9.52 11.02
C ASN A 165 -3.76 8.18 10.90
N ILE A 166 -2.73 7.96 11.71
CA ILE A 166 -1.89 6.76 11.66
C ILE A 166 -2.74 5.51 11.94
N ALA A 167 -3.67 5.55 12.91
CA ALA A 167 -4.52 4.40 13.22
C ALA A 167 -5.42 4.01 12.03
N THR A 168 -6.09 4.99 11.41
CA THR A 168 -6.94 4.82 10.23
C THR A 168 -6.14 4.30 9.04
N LEU A 169 -4.91 4.79 8.83
CA LEU A 169 -3.99 4.27 7.81
C LEU A 169 -3.73 2.77 8.02
N HIS A 170 -3.38 2.35 9.24
CA HIS A 170 -3.13 0.93 9.52
C HIS A 170 -4.38 0.07 9.29
N ASN A 171 -5.54 0.53 9.73
CA ASN A 171 -6.81 -0.18 9.52
C ASN A 171 -7.18 -0.25 8.03
N ARG A 172 -6.97 0.81 7.24
CA ARG A 172 -7.09 0.77 5.78
C ARG A 172 -6.21 -0.31 5.18
N LEU A 173 -4.92 -0.35 5.53
CA LEU A 173 -3.98 -1.30 4.94
C LEU A 173 -4.29 -2.74 5.37
N ALA A 174 -4.71 -2.95 6.62
CA ALA A 174 -5.18 -4.25 7.09
C ALA A 174 -6.42 -4.72 6.30
N THR A 175 -7.44 -3.88 6.16
CA THR A 175 -8.64 -4.21 5.38
C THR A 175 -8.30 -4.49 3.91
N THR A 176 -7.48 -3.64 3.29
CA THR A 176 -7.04 -3.80 1.89
C THR A 176 -6.32 -5.13 1.70
N LEU A 177 -5.30 -5.41 2.52
CA LEU A 177 -4.53 -6.65 2.42
C LEU A 177 -5.39 -7.89 2.70
N HIS A 178 -6.30 -7.83 3.67
CA HIS A 178 -7.22 -8.93 3.96
C HIS A 178 -8.05 -9.31 2.73
N LEU A 179 -8.63 -8.32 2.05
CA LEU A 179 -9.44 -8.54 0.84
C LEU A 179 -8.61 -9.01 -0.35
N LEU A 180 -7.42 -8.43 -0.55
CA LEU A 180 -6.48 -8.85 -1.59
C LEU A 180 -6.03 -10.30 -1.41
N ILE A 181 -5.60 -10.66 -0.19
CA ILE A 181 -5.12 -12.00 0.14
C ILE A 181 -6.26 -13.01 -0.05
N ALA A 182 -7.46 -12.71 0.45
CA ALA A 182 -8.63 -13.57 0.30
C ALA A 182 -8.99 -13.79 -1.18
N GLN A 183 -8.95 -12.74 -2.01
CA GLN A 183 -9.17 -12.85 -3.44
C GLN A 183 -8.13 -13.77 -4.11
N VAL A 184 -6.84 -13.55 -3.86
CA VAL A 184 -5.76 -14.34 -4.46
C VAL A 184 -5.81 -15.80 -3.98
N ASP A 185 -6.05 -16.04 -2.69
CA ASP A 185 -6.21 -17.39 -2.15
C ASP A 185 -7.37 -18.13 -2.83
N ALA A 186 -8.50 -17.45 -3.07
CA ALA A 186 -9.65 -18.04 -3.76
C ALA A 186 -9.34 -18.36 -5.24
N GLU A 187 -8.71 -17.43 -5.97
CA GLU A 187 -8.28 -17.64 -7.36
C GLU A 187 -7.34 -18.85 -7.48
N LEU A 188 -6.36 -18.94 -6.59
CA LEU A 188 -5.38 -20.03 -6.59
C LEU A 188 -5.98 -21.36 -6.15
N ALA A 189 -6.89 -21.38 -5.17
CA ALA A 189 -7.55 -22.61 -4.74
C ALA A 189 -8.43 -23.20 -5.85
N ILE A 190 -9.06 -22.34 -6.67
CA ILE A 190 -9.77 -22.77 -7.88
C ILE A 190 -8.79 -23.37 -8.90
N TYR A 191 -7.65 -22.71 -9.12
CA TYR A 191 -6.61 -23.21 -10.03
C TYR A 191 -6.10 -24.58 -9.61
N GLU A 192 -5.69 -24.76 -8.34
CA GLU A 192 -5.17 -26.02 -7.80
C GLU A 192 -6.20 -27.15 -7.87
N ARG A 193 -7.48 -26.85 -7.63
CA ARG A 193 -8.56 -27.85 -7.78
C ARG A 193 -8.66 -28.36 -9.22
N ASN A 194 -8.45 -27.48 -10.19
CA ASN A 194 -8.49 -27.82 -11.61
C ASN A 194 -7.16 -28.42 -12.12
N HIS A 195 -6.06 -28.21 -11.39
CA HIS A 195 -4.72 -28.69 -11.72
C HIS A 195 -4.05 -29.35 -10.51
N PRO A 196 -4.52 -30.55 -10.06
CA PRO A 196 -4.04 -31.16 -8.82
C PRO A 196 -2.53 -31.46 -8.78
N SER A 197 -1.90 -31.66 -9.96
CA SER A 197 -0.45 -31.84 -10.07
C SER A 197 0.38 -30.59 -9.72
N GLU A 198 -0.27 -29.42 -9.69
CA GLU A 198 0.32 -28.12 -9.37
C GLU A 198 -0.13 -27.59 -8.01
N ALA A 199 -0.80 -28.43 -7.22
CA ALA A 199 -1.20 -28.10 -5.86
C ALA A 199 0.02 -27.96 -4.92
N ASN A 200 -0.12 -27.12 -3.90
CA ASN A 200 0.89 -26.88 -2.86
C ASN A 200 2.20 -26.26 -3.37
N GLN A 201 2.20 -25.66 -4.56
CA GLN A 201 3.34 -24.88 -5.03
C GLN A 201 3.42 -23.54 -4.30
N SER A 202 4.65 -23.09 -4.04
CA SER A 202 4.89 -21.76 -3.48
C SER A 202 4.51 -20.69 -4.50
N ARG A 203 3.62 -19.79 -4.08
CA ARG A 203 3.10 -18.69 -4.88
C ARG A 203 3.31 -17.36 -4.17
N ALA A 204 3.66 -16.34 -4.96
CA ALA A 204 3.90 -14.99 -4.48
C ALA A 204 3.03 -13.95 -5.17
N ILE A 205 2.77 -12.83 -4.50
CA ILE A 205 2.36 -11.58 -5.15
C ILE A 205 3.41 -10.50 -4.95
N LEU A 206 3.45 -9.52 -5.86
CA LEU A 206 4.24 -8.29 -5.70
C LEU A 206 3.29 -7.12 -5.48
N ILE A 207 3.59 -6.31 -4.46
CA ILE A 207 2.86 -5.10 -4.09
C ILE A 207 3.81 -3.91 -4.19
N CYS A 208 3.46 -2.89 -4.98
CA CYS A 208 4.21 -1.62 -5.00
C CYS A 208 3.41 -0.49 -4.37
N SER A 209 4.02 0.21 -3.40
CA SER A 209 3.36 1.27 -2.63
C SER A 209 4.36 2.36 -2.16
N HIS A 210 4.01 3.08 -1.10
CA HIS A 210 4.71 4.24 -0.57
C HIS A 210 5.23 3.97 0.85
N ALA A 211 6.06 4.86 1.38
CA ALA A 211 6.78 4.59 2.62
C ALA A 211 5.86 4.28 3.82
N ALA A 212 4.94 5.20 4.15
CA ALA A 212 4.03 5.03 5.27
C ALA A 212 3.08 3.83 5.10
N PRO A 213 2.42 3.63 3.93
CA PRO A 213 1.68 2.41 3.64
C PRO A 213 2.50 1.12 3.83
N ILE A 214 3.79 1.09 3.48
CA ILE A 214 4.61 -0.12 3.62
C ILE A 214 4.85 -0.47 5.09
N ILE A 215 5.11 0.52 5.96
CA ILE A 215 5.22 0.27 7.41
C ILE A 215 3.88 -0.26 7.93
N ALA A 216 2.77 0.38 7.56
CA ALA A 216 1.43 -0.06 7.94
C ALA A 216 1.11 -1.48 7.44
N MET A 217 1.50 -1.82 6.20
CA MET A 217 1.38 -3.18 5.64
C MET A 217 2.19 -4.18 6.46
N GLY A 218 3.45 -3.87 6.78
CA GLY A 218 4.31 -4.75 7.57
C GLY A 218 3.71 -5.08 8.94
N ARG A 219 3.20 -4.04 9.64
CA ARG A 219 2.51 -4.20 10.93
C ARG A 219 1.19 -4.98 10.78
N ALA A 220 0.43 -4.71 9.72
CA ALA A 220 -0.83 -5.41 9.43
C ALA A 220 -0.65 -6.89 9.07
N LEU A 221 0.39 -7.23 8.31
CA LEU A 221 0.73 -8.60 7.91
C LEU A 221 1.25 -9.42 9.10
N THR A 222 2.12 -8.82 9.92
CA THR A 222 2.69 -9.50 11.10
C THR A 222 1.76 -9.50 12.31
N GLY A 223 0.77 -8.60 12.32
CA GLY A 223 -0.10 -8.34 13.47
C GLY A 223 0.58 -7.62 14.62
N ARG A 224 1.81 -7.12 14.41
CA ARG A 224 2.62 -6.46 15.44
C ARG A 224 2.47 -4.95 15.29
N MET A 225 1.48 -4.40 15.96
CA MET A 225 1.35 -2.95 16.14
C MET A 225 2.14 -2.53 17.38
N PRO A 226 3.21 -1.73 17.27
CA PRO A 226 3.91 -1.24 18.46
C PRO A 226 3.02 -0.26 19.23
N GLY A 227 3.24 -0.15 20.55
CA GLY A 227 2.55 0.85 21.38
C GLY A 227 2.98 2.29 21.04
N ASP A 228 4.21 2.47 20.57
CA ASP A 228 4.73 3.70 20.00
C ASP A 228 4.78 3.56 18.48
N THR A 229 4.05 4.42 17.76
CA THR A 229 3.97 4.38 16.30
C THR A 229 5.29 4.72 15.63
N ALA A 230 6.20 5.42 16.33
CA ALA A 230 7.48 5.88 15.81
C ALA A 230 8.59 4.81 15.78
N VAL A 231 8.31 3.61 16.29
CA VAL A 231 9.26 2.49 16.21
C VAL A 231 9.64 2.20 14.76
N GLU A 232 10.96 2.16 14.48
CA GLU A 232 11.53 1.83 13.17
C GLU A 232 11.59 0.31 12.93
N ASP A 233 10.44 -0.36 12.96
CA ASP A 233 10.31 -1.81 12.78
C ASP A 233 10.35 -2.26 11.31
N PHE A 234 10.03 -1.36 10.37
CA PHE A 234 10.13 -1.60 8.93
C PHE A 234 10.99 -0.55 8.24
N ARG A 235 11.73 -0.95 7.21
CA ARG A 235 12.76 -0.13 6.55
C ARG A 235 12.39 0.23 5.11
N PRO A 236 11.46 1.17 4.86
CA PRO A 236 10.93 1.45 3.52
C PRO A 236 11.86 2.36 2.71
N PHE A 237 13.05 1.90 2.33
CA PHE A 237 13.93 2.66 1.42
C PHE A 237 13.37 2.69 -0.01
N THR A 238 13.82 3.63 -0.85
CA THR A 238 13.35 3.68 -2.25
C THR A 238 13.75 2.43 -3.02
N ALA A 239 12.77 1.81 -3.69
CA ALA A 239 12.91 0.53 -4.40
C ALA A 239 13.46 -0.64 -3.57
N SER A 240 13.41 -0.56 -2.24
CA SER A 240 13.74 -1.69 -1.36
C SER A 240 12.68 -2.77 -1.46
N LEU A 241 13.08 -4.01 -1.21
CA LEU A 241 12.16 -5.16 -1.18
C LEU A 241 11.97 -5.66 0.25
N ALA A 242 10.73 -5.79 0.70
CA ALA A 242 10.38 -6.56 1.89
C ALA A 242 9.71 -7.87 1.48
N THR A 243 10.06 -8.95 2.16
CA THR A 243 9.58 -10.31 1.88
C THR A 243 8.86 -10.85 3.10
N PHE A 244 7.61 -11.28 2.87
CA PHE A 244 6.76 -11.86 3.89
C PHE A 244 6.40 -13.30 3.50
N VAL A 245 6.61 -14.24 4.42
CA VAL A 245 6.24 -15.65 4.27
C VAL A 245 5.06 -15.94 5.17
N ARG A 246 4.03 -16.61 4.64
CA ARG A 246 2.84 -16.95 5.44
C ARG A 246 3.21 -17.96 6.52
N ARG A 247 2.71 -17.77 7.75
CA ARG A 247 2.86 -18.76 8.82
C ARG A 247 2.14 -20.06 8.45
N GLY A 248 2.78 -21.20 8.73
CA GLY A 248 2.16 -22.52 8.59
C GLY A 248 1.14 -22.76 9.71
N GLY A 249 0.01 -23.39 9.39
CA GLY A 249 -1.11 -23.63 10.32
C GLY A 249 -0.83 -24.61 11.47
N ASP A 250 0.44 -24.87 11.80
CA ASP A 250 0.84 -25.68 12.96
C ASP A 250 1.12 -24.81 14.21
N GLU A 251 1.09 -23.47 14.08
CA GLU A 251 1.12 -22.53 15.21
C GLU A 251 -0.28 -22.00 15.60
N ASP A 252 -1.33 -22.79 15.36
CA ASP A 252 -2.68 -22.57 15.94
C ASP A 252 -2.71 -22.89 17.46
N GLY A 253 -1.62 -22.61 18.19
CA GLY A 253 -1.40 -23.12 19.54
C GLY A 253 -0.61 -22.24 20.50
N VAL A 254 -0.31 -20.97 20.15
CA VAL A 254 -0.21 -19.98 21.22
C VAL A 254 -1.63 -19.49 21.44
N GLU A 255 -2.33 -20.13 22.37
CA GLU A 255 -3.40 -19.48 23.10
C GLU A 255 -2.81 -18.18 23.65
N VAL A 256 -2.92 -17.09 22.88
CA VAL A 256 -2.97 -15.77 23.50
C VAL A 256 -4.22 -15.89 24.35
N GLU A 257 -4.06 -15.94 25.67
CA GLU A 257 -5.18 -15.81 26.61
C GLU A 257 -5.91 -14.52 26.24
N VAL A 258 -6.94 -14.66 25.40
CA VAL A 258 -7.89 -13.60 25.16
C VAL A 258 -8.74 -13.67 26.41
N GLU A 259 -8.49 -12.79 27.37
CA GLU A 259 -9.49 -12.47 28.37
C GLU A 259 -10.79 -12.22 27.60
N MET A 260 -11.75 -13.13 27.77
CA MET A 260 -13.11 -13.02 27.26
C MET A 260 -13.83 -11.91 28.03
N GLY A 261 -13.31 -10.69 27.93
CA GLY A 261 -14.02 -9.47 28.21
C GLY A 261 -15.10 -9.35 27.15
N MET A 262 -16.35 -9.48 27.59
CA MET A 262 -17.54 -9.29 26.77
C MET A 262 -17.68 -7.79 26.48
N GLU A 263 -16.74 -7.22 25.72
CA GLU A 263 -16.82 -5.85 25.26
C GLU A 263 -17.45 -5.86 23.88
N THR A 264 -18.63 -5.25 23.79
CA THR A 264 -19.24 -4.81 22.55
C THR A 264 -18.34 -3.72 21.94
N GLU A 265 -17.16 -4.08 21.46
CA GLU A 265 -16.35 -3.17 20.67
C GLU A 265 -17.14 -2.87 19.39
N GLU A 266 -17.50 -1.60 19.21
CA GLU A 266 -18.03 -1.13 17.92
C GLU A 266 -17.03 -1.55 16.85
N ARG A 267 -17.49 -2.39 15.91
CA ARG A 267 -16.62 -2.81 14.81
C ARG A 267 -16.24 -1.58 14.02
N GLU A 268 -14.97 -1.24 14.01
CA GLU A 268 -14.46 -0.18 13.16
C GLU A 268 -14.73 -0.53 11.69
N VAL A 269 -15.14 0.47 10.91
CA VAL A 269 -15.48 0.33 9.50
C VAL A 269 -14.67 1.33 8.68
N ILE A 270 -14.01 0.87 7.62
CA ILE A 270 -13.33 1.71 6.63
C ILE A 270 -13.97 1.47 5.26
N ASP A 271 -14.43 2.53 4.61
CA ASP A 271 -15.08 2.48 3.28
C ASP A 271 -16.23 1.44 3.22
N GLY A 272 -17.03 1.36 4.29
CA GLY A 272 -18.14 0.40 4.40
C GLY A 272 -17.71 -1.06 4.60
N LYS A 273 -16.43 -1.33 4.92
CA LYS A 273 -15.89 -2.66 5.23
C LYS A 273 -15.50 -2.76 6.70
N ASP A 274 -15.91 -3.83 7.35
CA ASP A 274 -15.43 -4.18 8.70
C ASP A 274 -13.90 -4.32 8.69
N VAL A 275 -13.24 -3.67 9.65
CA VAL A 275 -11.80 -3.84 9.85
C VAL A 275 -11.55 -5.25 10.39
N PRO A 276 -10.66 -6.04 9.76
CA PRO A 276 -10.36 -7.39 10.21
C PRO A 276 -9.63 -7.34 11.55
N ARG A 277 -9.81 -8.35 12.42
CA ARG A 277 -8.96 -8.50 13.60
C ARG A 277 -7.54 -8.86 13.13
N TRP A 278 -6.62 -7.91 13.20
CA TRP A 278 -5.24 -8.08 12.72
C TRP A 278 -4.17 -7.88 13.80
N LYS A 279 -4.46 -7.09 14.84
CA LYS A 279 -3.53 -6.78 15.94
C LYS A 279 -3.29 -7.99 16.86
N GLY A 280 -2.32 -7.87 17.78
CA GLY A 280 -2.04 -8.90 18.78
C GLY A 280 -1.31 -10.12 18.23
N GLY A 281 -0.52 -9.93 17.16
CA GLY A 281 0.21 -11.02 16.52
C GLY A 281 -0.66 -11.92 15.63
N VAL A 282 -1.92 -11.55 15.36
CA VAL A 282 -2.83 -12.31 14.47
C VAL A 282 -2.42 -12.14 13.00
N GLY A 283 -2.25 -10.90 12.56
CA GLY A 283 -1.94 -10.56 11.17
C GLY A 283 -3.07 -10.87 10.20
N VAL A 284 -3.19 -10.10 9.12
CA VAL A 284 -4.25 -10.32 8.13
C VAL A 284 -3.99 -11.56 7.30
N GLY A 285 -5.07 -12.28 6.95
CA GLY A 285 -4.99 -13.43 6.04
C GLY A 285 -4.12 -14.56 6.56
N GLY A 286 -4.24 -14.94 7.84
CA GLY A 286 -3.46 -16.04 8.44
C GLY A 286 -2.08 -15.63 8.96
N GLY A 287 -1.70 -14.36 8.79
CA GLY A 287 -0.49 -13.81 9.40
C GLY A 287 0.82 -14.24 8.75
N TRP A 288 1.83 -13.38 8.89
CA TRP A 288 3.04 -13.45 8.08
C TRP A 288 4.29 -13.16 8.91
N GLU A 289 5.39 -13.83 8.54
CA GLU A 289 6.72 -13.53 9.04
C GLU A 289 7.47 -12.66 8.03
N CYS A 290 8.07 -11.56 8.49
CA CYS A 290 8.93 -10.72 7.66
C CYS A 290 10.34 -11.31 7.65
N VAL A 291 10.71 -11.98 6.56
CA VAL A 291 12.03 -12.64 6.39
C VAL A 291 13.04 -11.77 5.63
N GLY A 292 12.57 -10.70 4.98
CA GLY A 292 13.39 -9.64 4.39
C GLY A 292 12.75 -8.30 4.67
N ASN A 293 13.49 -7.34 5.23
CA ASN A 293 12.96 -6.07 5.71
C ASN A 293 13.68 -4.89 5.05
N GLY A 294 13.20 -4.47 3.88
CA GLY A 294 13.76 -3.34 3.16
C GLY A 294 15.12 -3.65 2.54
N GLU A 295 15.28 -4.81 1.92
CA GLU A 295 16.51 -5.23 1.27
C GLU A 295 16.86 -4.30 0.10
N CYS A 296 18.08 -3.78 0.12
CA CYS A 296 18.65 -2.91 -0.92
C CYS A 296 19.97 -3.45 -1.48
N GLY A 297 20.37 -4.68 -1.15
CA GLY A 297 21.66 -5.25 -1.56
C GLY A 297 21.80 -5.41 -3.08
N PHE A 298 20.69 -5.45 -3.82
CA PHE A 298 20.65 -5.46 -5.28
C PHE A 298 20.68 -4.06 -5.92
N LEU A 299 20.57 -3.00 -5.13
CA LEU A 299 20.61 -1.62 -5.62
C LEU A 299 22.04 -1.10 -5.58
N SER A 300 22.52 -0.53 -6.68
CA SER A 300 23.89 0.00 -6.74
C SER A 300 24.11 1.19 -5.80
N GLY A 301 23.03 1.93 -5.49
CA GLY A 301 23.03 3.03 -4.52
C GLY A 301 22.81 2.60 -3.07
N GLY A 302 22.55 1.31 -2.80
CA GLY A 302 22.22 0.83 -1.47
C GLY A 302 20.95 1.45 -0.89
N GLU A 303 20.94 1.68 0.41
CA GLU A 303 19.81 2.23 1.15
C GLU A 303 19.69 3.75 0.96
N GLU A 304 18.57 4.20 0.39
CA GLU A 304 18.31 5.63 0.16
C GLU A 304 16.92 6.04 0.67
N ARG A 305 16.83 7.26 1.21
CA ARG A 305 15.56 7.94 1.57
C ARG A 305 14.65 7.13 2.51
N GLY A 306 15.21 6.47 3.52
CA GLY A 306 14.44 5.81 4.58
C GLY A 306 13.42 6.74 5.24
N TRP A 307 12.38 6.17 5.83
CA TRP A 307 11.28 6.92 6.42
C TRP A 307 10.67 6.12 7.58
N HIS A 308 10.20 6.80 8.61
CA HIS A 308 9.44 6.27 9.73
C HIS A 308 8.39 7.30 10.17
N PHE A 309 7.38 6.85 10.91
CA PHE A 309 6.44 7.75 11.58
C PHE A 309 7.18 8.50 12.69
N ASN A 310 6.94 9.79 12.88
CA ASN A 310 7.47 10.53 14.03
C ASN A 310 6.49 10.55 15.21
N GLY A 311 5.29 10.01 15.05
CA GLY A 311 4.27 9.86 16.11
C GLY A 311 3.46 11.14 16.38
N GLU A 312 3.98 12.30 16.00
CA GLU A 312 3.28 13.59 16.08
C GLU A 312 2.41 13.88 14.83
N GLU A 313 2.28 12.93 13.90
CA GLU A 313 1.50 13.12 12.66
C GLU A 313 0.02 12.73 12.79
N ASP A 314 -0.43 12.37 14.00
CA ASP A 314 -1.82 12.00 14.29
C ASP A 314 -2.78 13.19 14.45
N PHE A 315 -2.26 14.42 14.41
CA PHE A 315 -3.07 15.63 14.52
C PHE A 315 -3.67 16.05 13.16
N ASP A 316 -4.84 16.69 13.20
CA ASP A 316 -5.39 17.38 12.03
C ASP A 316 -4.37 18.44 11.57
N THR A 317 -3.92 18.33 10.32
CA THR A 317 -2.91 19.22 9.73
C THR A 317 -3.43 20.64 9.49
N THR A 318 -4.70 20.90 9.83
CA THR A 318 -5.33 22.21 9.83
C THR A 318 -4.60 23.20 10.75
N PRO A 319 -4.12 24.35 10.24
CA PRO A 319 -3.59 25.42 11.08
C PRO A 319 -4.63 25.89 12.11
N VAL A 320 -4.22 26.08 13.37
CA VAL A 320 -5.09 26.53 14.49
C VAL A 320 -5.88 27.81 14.17
N ALA A 321 -5.39 28.66 13.27
CA ALA A 321 -6.08 29.88 12.83
C ALA A 321 -7.33 29.62 11.96
N LEU A 322 -7.45 28.44 11.34
CA LEU A 322 -8.58 28.02 10.50
C LEU A 322 -9.53 27.06 11.24
N ALA A 323 -9.08 26.45 12.33
CA ALA A 323 -9.94 25.75 13.28
C ALA A 323 -10.75 26.79 14.05
N GLY A 324 -11.92 27.17 13.53
CA GLY A 324 -12.86 28.05 14.23
C GLY A 324 -13.14 27.56 15.66
N PRO A 325 -13.46 28.45 16.61
CA PRO A 325 -13.56 28.08 18.00
C PRO A 325 -14.63 27.00 18.18
N SER A 326 -14.22 25.82 18.66
CA SER A 326 -15.15 24.81 19.16
C SER A 326 -15.96 25.46 20.28
N GLY A 327 -17.28 25.51 20.11
CA GLY A 327 -18.18 26.26 20.97
C GLY A 327 -18.00 25.95 22.45
N ALA A 328 -17.44 26.92 23.18
CA ALA A 328 -17.63 27.05 24.61
C ALA A 328 -18.60 28.22 24.84
N ARG A 329 -19.68 27.93 25.58
CA ARG A 329 -20.74 28.86 25.96
C ARG A 329 -20.17 30.17 26.51
N THR A 330 -20.79 31.25 26.03
CA THR A 330 -20.85 32.55 26.67
C THR A 330 -21.25 32.41 28.14
N ASP A 331 -20.53 33.07 29.04
CA ASP A 331 -21.11 33.86 30.12
C ASP A 331 -20.16 35.01 30.51
N GLU A 332 -20.79 36.11 30.88
CA GLU A 332 -20.29 37.48 31.03
C GLU A 332 -19.11 37.63 32.01
N ILE A 333 -18.25 38.63 31.74
CA ILE A 333 -18.16 39.86 32.55
C ILE A 333 -17.40 40.91 31.73
N ALA A 334 -18.10 41.98 31.39
CA ALA A 334 -17.51 43.23 30.96
C ALA A 334 -16.94 43.97 32.18
N ALA A 335 -15.74 44.55 32.06
CA ALA A 335 -15.51 45.99 32.19
C ALA A 335 -14.02 46.35 32.37
N SER A 336 -13.56 47.25 31.49
CA SER A 336 -12.88 48.52 31.83
C SER A 336 -11.38 48.72 31.51
N VAL A 337 -11.15 49.81 30.74
CA VAL A 337 -9.99 50.74 30.65
C VAL A 337 -8.73 50.22 29.90
N ALA A 338 -8.45 50.59 28.64
CA ALA A 338 -8.11 51.89 28.01
C ALA A 338 -6.63 52.34 28.13
N LYS A 339 -6.09 52.74 26.96
CA LYS A 339 -4.85 53.52 26.66
C LYS A 339 -3.55 52.69 26.68
N LEU A 340 -2.71 52.63 25.64
CA LEU A 340 -2.46 53.47 24.46
C LEU A 340 -2.34 52.60 23.20
#